data_AF-A0A3L7E248-F1
#
_entry.id   AF-A0A3L7E248-F1
#
_cell.length_a   1.000
_cell.length_b   1.000
_cell.length_c   1.000
_cell.angle_alpha   90.00
_cell.angle_beta   90.00
_cell.angle_gamma   90.00
#
_symmetry.space_group_name_H-M   'P 1'
#
loop_
_entity.id
_entity.type
_entity.pdbx_description
1 polymer ?
#
loop_
_entity_poly.entity_id
_entity_poly.type
_entity_poly.pdbx_seq_one_letter_code
_entity_poly.pdbx_strand_id
1 'polypeptide(L)' 'MRITLGALLLLLITGCQTRPAPTLVTQCTDPRPQVCTMEYAPVCAALVAGGSKQYSSACNACADDAVSGYLSGECPE' A
#
# COMPACT_ATOMS: atom_id res chain seq x y z
N MET A 1 31.29 -16.79 -36.42
CA MET A 1 30.93 -15.34 -36.58
C MET A 1 29.46 -15.07 -36.95
N ARG A 2 28.58 -16.07 -37.09
CA ARG A 2 27.13 -15.83 -37.32
C ARG A 2 26.25 -15.87 -36.05
N ILE A 3 26.79 -16.42 -34.96
CA ILE A 3 26.06 -16.67 -33.71
C ILE A 3 26.11 -15.46 -32.76
N THR A 4 27.09 -14.57 -32.93
CA THR A 4 27.27 -13.35 -32.13
C THR A 4 26.23 -12.27 -32.43
N LEU A 5 25.54 -12.35 -33.58
CA LEU A 5 24.50 -11.38 -33.96
C LEU A 5 23.16 -11.63 -33.23
N GLY A 6 22.86 -12.89 -32.87
CA GLY A 6 21.60 -13.26 -32.21
C GLY A 6 21.55 -12.88 -30.74
N ALA A 7 22.71 -12.89 -30.05
CA ALA A 7 22.80 -12.58 -28.62
C ALA A 7 22.59 -11.10 -28.30
N LEU A 8 22.91 -10.20 -29.25
CA LEU A 8 22.76 -8.75 -29.05
C LEU A 8 21.29 -8.30 -29.11
N LEU A 9 20.41 -9.08 -29.77
CA LEU A 9 19.00 -8.74 -29.96
C LEU A 9 18.12 -9.06 -28.73
N LEU A 10 18.58 -9.96 -27.84
CA LEU A 10 17.83 -10.40 -26.64
C LEU A 10 17.96 -9.47 -25.43
N LEU A 11 18.87 -8.48 -25.48
CA LEU A 11 19.14 -7.56 -24.36
C LEU A 11 18.18 -6.35 -24.28
N LEU A 12 17.25 -6.19 -25.23
CA LEU A 12 16.37 -5.01 -25.32
C LEU A 12 14.98 -5.18 -24.66
N ILE A 13 14.68 -6.34 -24.06
CA ILE A 13 13.37 -6.65 -23.48
C ILE A 13 13.29 -6.44 -21.96
N THR A 14 14.01 -5.45 -21.42
CA THR A 14 13.80 -5.01 -20.03
C THR A 14 12.57 -4.09 -19.97
N GLY A 15 11.38 -4.67 -19.85
CA GLY A 15 10.14 -3.93 -19.62
C GLY A 15 10.04 -3.45 -18.17
N CYS A 16 9.83 -2.15 -17.94
CA CYS A 16 9.43 -1.65 -16.63
C CYS A 16 8.00 -2.11 -16.32
N GLN A 17 7.80 -2.91 -15.27
CA GLN A 17 6.46 -3.19 -14.77
C GLN A 17 6.13 -2.19 -13.66
N THR A 18 5.32 -1.17 -13.98
CA THR A 18 4.72 -0.30 -12.96
C THR A 18 3.59 -1.08 -12.30
N ARG A 19 3.76 -1.49 -11.04
CA ARG A 19 2.66 -2.04 -10.24
C ARG A 19 1.59 -0.95 -10.07
N PRO A 20 0.31 -1.20 -10.43
CA PRO A 20 -0.76 -0.27 -10.14
C PRO A 20 -0.81 -0.01 -8.63
N ALA A 21 -0.88 1.26 -8.23
CA ALA A 21 -1.14 1.60 -6.84
C ALA A 21 -2.52 1.06 -6.45
N PRO A 22 -2.66 0.35 -5.31
CA PRO A 22 -3.94 -0.14 -4.85
C PRO A 22 -4.92 1.04 -4.68
N THR A 23 -5.99 1.01 -5.45
CA THR A 23 -6.92 2.12 -5.65
C THR A 23 -8.11 2.10 -4.68
N LEU A 24 -8.22 1.07 -3.84
CA LEU A 24 -9.33 0.88 -2.90
C LEU A 24 -8.93 1.28 -1.48
N VAL A 25 -8.71 2.57 -1.27
CA VAL A 25 -8.56 3.13 0.09
C VAL A 25 -9.93 3.16 0.75
N THR A 26 -10.11 2.40 1.83
CA THR A 26 -11.29 2.55 2.68
C THR A 26 -11.15 3.84 3.46
N GLN A 27 -12.09 4.78 3.32
CA GLN A 27 -12.03 6.05 4.04
C GLN A 27 -12.53 5.90 5.48
N CYS A 28 -11.87 6.61 6.40
CA CYS A 28 -12.34 6.69 7.77
C CYS A 28 -13.38 7.82 7.88
N THR A 29 -14.56 7.49 8.38
CA THR A 29 -15.68 8.42 8.52
C THR A 29 -15.98 8.74 9.98
N ASP A 30 -16.60 9.89 10.23
CA ASP A 30 -17.12 10.23 11.56
C ASP A 30 -18.45 9.51 11.85
N PRO A 31 -18.72 9.16 13.13
CA PRO A 31 -17.85 9.33 14.29
C PRO A 31 -16.74 8.27 14.37
N ARG A 32 -15.56 8.70 14.82
CA ARG A 32 -14.35 7.87 14.95
C ARG A 32 -14.46 6.91 16.13
N PRO A 33 -14.05 5.64 15.99
CA PRO A 33 -14.08 4.68 17.10
C PRO A 33 -13.16 5.16 18.23
N GLN A 34 -13.69 5.15 19.46
CA GLN A 34 -12.94 5.52 20.67
C GLN A 34 -12.36 4.30 21.40
N VAL A 35 -12.86 3.10 21.06
CA VAL A 35 -12.45 1.83 21.65
C VAL A 35 -12.31 0.81 20.54
N CYS A 36 -11.17 0.12 20.51
CA CYS A 36 -10.89 -0.96 19.59
C CYS A 36 -10.67 -2.27 20.37
N THR A 37 -11.00 -3.39 19.73
CA THR A 37 -10.66 -4.72 20.24
C THR A 37 -9.17 -4.99 20.06
N MET A 38 -8.68 -6.07 20.67
CA MET A 38 -7.30 -6.56 20.47
C MET A 38 -7.15 -7.35 19.16
N GLU A 39 -7.82 -6.92 18.10
CA GLU A 39 -7.69 -7.51 16.76
C GLU A 39 -6.35 -7.14 16.14
N TYR A 40 -5.70 -8.13 15.53
CA TYR A 40 -4.51 -7.93 14.72
C TYR A 40 -4.79 -8.34 13.27
N ALA A 41 -5.14 -7.35 12.46
CA ALA A 41 -5.40 -7.47 11.03
C ALA A 41 -4.80 -6.22 10.35
N PRO A 42 -3.47 -6.20 10.12
CA PRO A 42 -2.75 -4.98 9.79
C PRO A 42 -3.30 -4.25 8.57
N VAL A 43 -3.21 -2.92 8.62
CA VAL A 43 -3.61 -2.03 7.55
C VAL A 43 -2.53 -0.97 7.29
N CYS A 44 -2.43 -0.54 6.04
CA CYS A 44 -1.60 0.60 5.66
C CYS A 44 -2.47 1.85 5.58
N ALA A 45 -2.38 2.69 6.60
CA ALA A 45 -3.18 3.91 6.72
C ALA A 45 -2.55 5.06 5.94
N ALA A 46 -3.36 5.82 5.20
CA ALA A 46 -2.98 7.06 4.55
C ALA A 46 -3.20 8.25 5.51
N LEU A 47 -2.14 9.00 5.79
CA LEU A 47 -2.20 10.14 6.70
C LEU A 47 -2.74 11.38 5.99
N VAL A 48 -3.48 12.22 6.72
CA VAL A 48 -4.02 13.51 6.21
C VAL A 48 -2.87 14.44 5.78
N ALA A 49 -1.74 14.41 6.50
CA ALA A 49 -0.54 15.18 6.18
C ALA A 49 0.26 14.61 4.98
N GLY A 50 -0.19 13.50 4.40
CA GLY A 50 0.53 12.75 3.37
C GLY A 50 1.42 11.64 3.95
N GLY A 51 1.73 10.66 3.10
CA GLY A 51 2.46 9.46 3.49
C GLY A 51 1.55 8.37 4.05
N SER A 52 2.18 7.27 4.49
CA SER A 52 1.48 6.10 5.02
C SER A 52 2.11 5.58 6.30
N LYS A 53 1.32 4.91 7.13
CA LYS A 53 1.76 4.30 8.38
C LYS A 53 1.05 2.98 8.62
N GLN A 54 1.78 2.01 9.15
CA GLN A 54 1.24 0.72 9.58
C GLN A 54 0.40 0.88 10.85
N TYR A 55 -0.80 0.30 10.86
CA TYR A 55 -1.63 0.14 12.06
C TYR A 55 -1.99 -1.34 12.25
N SER A 56 -2.24 -1.74 13.50
CA SER A 56 -2.56 -3.12 13.89
C SER A 56 -3.91 -3.62 13.37
N SER A 57 -4.87 -2.72 13.16
CA SER A 57 -6.17 -3.03 12.55
C SER A 57 -6.83 -1.79 11.97
N ALA A 58 -7.88 -1.99 11.16
CA ALA A 58 -8.71 -0.93 10.61
C ALA A 58 -9.31 -0.02 11.70
N CYS A 59 -9.75 -0.60 12.83
CA CYS A 59 -10.26 0.19 13.95
C CYS A 59 -9.17 1.11 14.51
N ASN A 60 -7.98 0.57 14.78
CA ASN A 60 -6.86 1.35 15.33
C ASN A 60 -6.41 2.44 14.35
N ALA A 61 -6.48 2.20 13.04
CA ALA A 61 -6.22 3.22 12.03
C ALA A 61 -7.28 4.34 12.07
N CYS A 62 -8.57 4.00 12.01
CA CYS A 62 -9.63 5.00 11.99
C CYS A 62 -9.90 5.65 13.35
N ALA A 63 -9.36 5.15 14.46
CA ALA A 63 -9.37 5.83 15.76
C ALA A 63 -8.40 7.02 15.82
N ASP A 64 -7.42 7.06 14.92
CA ASP A 64 -6.44 8.15 14.83
C ASP A 64 -6.95 9.25 13.88
N ASP A 65 -7.14 10.46 14.41
CA ASP A 65 -7.61 11.62 13.64
C ASP A 65 -6.62 12.04 12.54
N ALA A 66 -5.35 11.63 12.62
CA ALA A 66 -4.36 11.87 11.59
C ALA A 66 -4.56 10.98 10.34
N VAL A 67 -5.49 10.01 10.39
CA VAL A 67 -5.74 9.04 9.31
C VAL A 67 -6.96 9.44 8.46
N SER A 68 -6.75 9.53 7.15
CA SER A 68 -7.81 9.79 6.17
C SER A 68 -8.52 8.49 5.69
N GLY A 69 -7.79 7.38 5.70
CA GLY A 69 -8.28 6.08 5.25
C GLY A 69 -7.17 5.04 5.29
N TYR A 70 -7.45 3.81 4.88
CA TYR A 70 -6.49 2.72 4.91
C TYR A 70 -6.67 1.72 3.76
N LEU A 71 -5.61 0.96 3.51
CA LEU A 71 -5.58 -0.22 2.67
C LEU A 71 -5.44 -1.45 3.57
N SER A 72 -6.17 -2.53 3.26
CA SER A 72 -5.99 -3.80 3.95
C SER A 72 -4.60 -4.39 3.67
N GLY A 73 -3.97 -4.94 4.70
CA GLY A 73 -2.61 -5.49 4.62
C GLY A 73 -1.55 -4.50 5.09
N GLU A 74 -0.33 -5.00 5.19
CA GLU A 74 0.82 -4.22 5.65
C GLU A 74 1.22 -3.15 4.63
N CYS A 75 1.88 -2.08 5.09
CA CYS A 75 2.49 -1.13 4.20
C CYS A 75 3.64 -1.79 3.41
N PRO A 76 3.81 -1.45 2.13
CA PRO A 76 4.97 -1.87 1.37
C PRO A 76 6.24 -1.27 1.98
N GLU A 77 7.33 -2.05 1.97
CA GLU A 77 8.68 -1.57 2.32
C GLU A 77 9.26 -0.63 1.26
#